data_AF-A0A844X8Z5-F1
#
_entry.id   AF-A0A844X8Z5-F1
#
_cell.length_a   1.000
_cell.length_b   1.000
_cell.length_c   1.000
_cell.angle_alpha   90.00
_cell.angle_beta   90.00
_cell.angle_gamma   90.00
#
_symmetry.space_group_name_H-M   'P 1'
#
loop_
_entity.id
_entity.type
_entity.pdbx_description
1 polymer ?
#
loop_
_entity_poly.entity_id
_entity_poly.type
_entity_poly.pdbx_seq_one_letter_code
_entity_poly.pdbx_strand_id
1 'polypeptide(L)'
;MINSLKILVILLLLIKCFTVVLRYKDDPTASIAIKLNPVLENYVYQNDNLDIESIYFILWSDENEAIGENVVNIIYKIPLTVYVVVLLLLFYLGRRTIQKQG
;
A
#
# COMPACT_ATOMS: atom_id res chain seq x y z
N MET A 1 -2.23 -18.07 -14.55
CA MET A 1 -3.10 -17.60 -13.46
C MET A 1 -2.36 -17.43 -12.12
N ILE A 2 -1.79 -18.50 -11.52
CA ILE A 2 -1.09 -18.41 -10.22
C ILE A 2 0.09 -17.42 -10.23
N ASN A 3 0.85 -17.37 -11.33
CA ASN A 3 1.97 -16.41 -11.47
C ASN A 3 1.49 -14.96 -11.52
N SER A 4 0.45 -14.67 -12.28
CA SER A 4 -0.17 -13.34 -12.34
C SER A 4 -0.70 -12.90 -10.97
N LEU A 5 -1.30 -13.82 -10.21
CA LEU A 5 -1.79 -13.54 -8.87
C LEU A 5 -0.65 -13.24 -7.88
N LYS A 6 0.48 -13.95 -7.97
CA LYS A 6 1.68 -13.64 -7.18
C LYS A 6 2.18 -12.22 -7.46
N ILE A 7 2.27 -11.85 -8.74
CA ILE A 7 2.70 -10.51 -9.15
C ILE A 7 1.77 -9.44 -8.57
N LEU A 8 0.45 -9.66 -8.65
CA LEU A 8 -0.53 -8.74 -8.08
C LEU A 8 -0.35 -8.56 -6.56
N VAL A 9 -0.19 -9.66 -5.82
CA VAL A 9 0.01 -9.61 -4.36
C VAL A 9 1.31 -8.89 -3.99
N ILE A 10 2.39 -9.11 -4.76
CA ILE A 10 3.66 -8.40 -4.59
C ILE A 10 3.50 -6.91 -4.85
N LEU A 11 2.78 -6.52 -5.91
CA LEU A 11 2.51 -5.12 -6.22
C LEU A 11 1.74 -4.42 -5.09
N LEU A 12 0.70 -5.07 -4.56
CA LEU A 12 -0.08 -4.53 -3.44
C LEU A 12 0.77 -4.42 -2.16
N LEU A 13 1.67 -5.37 -1.91
CA LEU A 13 2.65 -5.29 -0.81
C LEU A 13 3.60 -4.10 -0.97
N LEU A 14 4.12 -3.88 -2.17
CA LEU A 14 4.99 -2.74 -2.44
C LEU A 14 4.26 -1.42 -2.21
N ILE A 15 3.03 -1.29 -2.70
CA ILE A 15 2.20 -0.12 -2.41
C ILE A 15 2.04 0.03 -0.88
N LYS A 16 1.59 -1.01 -0.17
CA LYS A 16 1.42 -0.99 1.29
C LYS A 16 2.68 -0.55 2.06
N CYS A 17 3.83 -1.04 1.65
CA CYS A 17 5.08 -0.81 2.36
C CYS A 17 5.74 0.52 1.98
N PHE A 18 5.49 1.08 0.81
CA PHE A 18 6.22 2.27 0.34
C PHE A 18 5.34 3.49 0.12
N THR A 19 4.03 3.38 0.27
CA THR A 19 3.15 4.55 0.23
C THR A 19 2.59 4.87 1.62
N VAL A 20 2.18 6.13 1.79
CA VAL A 20 1.49 6.66 2.96
C VAL A 20 0.37 7.57 2.49
N VAL A 21 -0.75 7.60 3.21
CA VAL A 21 -1.79 8.60 3.04
C VAL A 21 -1.57 9.71 4.06
N LEU A 22 -1.36 10.91 3.55
CA LEU A 22 -1.23 12.13 4.33
C LEU A 22 -2.59 12.83 4.37
N ARG A 23 -3.06 13.11 5.57
CA ARG A 23 -4.25 13.92 5.80
C ARG A 23 -3.88 15.22 6.46
N TYR A 24 -4.42 16.30 5.92
CA TYR A 24 -4.26 17.64 6.45
C TYR A 24 -5.42 17.90 7.40
N LYS A 25 -5.13 18.35 8.61
CA LYS A 25 -6.17 18.48 9.63
C LYS A 25 -7.22 19.55 9.28
N ASP A 26 -6.81 20.60 8.57
CA ASP A 26 -7.64 21.77 8.25
C ASP A 26 -8.00 21.86 6.75
N ASP A 27 -7.69 20.83 5.96
CA ASP A 27 -7.93 20.79 4.52
C ASP A 27 -8.48 19.40 4.13
N PRO A 28 -9.61 19.30 3.39
CA PRO A 28 -10.16 18.03 2.92
C PRO A 28 -9.27 17.30 1.90
N THR A 29 -8.14 17.89 1.52
CA THR A 29 -7.16 17.26 0.64
C THR A 29 -6.57 16.01 1.28
N ALA A 30 -6.49 14.92 0.51
CA ALA A 30 -5.69 13.75 0.84
C ALA A 30 -4.58 13.57 -0.17
N SER A 31 -3.37 13.28 0.32
CA SER A 31 -2.20 13.08 -0.53
C SER A 31 -1.64 11.67 -0.36
N ILE A 32 -1.35 11.01 -1.48
CA ILE A 32 -0.56 9.78 -1.50
C ILE A 32 0.89 10.19 -1.65
N ALA A 33 1.74 9.75 -0.72
CA ALA A 33 3.17 10.02 -0.78
C ALA A 33 3.99 8.74 -0.64
N ILE A 34 5.24 8.78 -1.08
CA ILE A 34 6.21 7.71 -0.86
C ILE A 34 6.81 7.86 0.53
N LYS A 35 6.75 6.79 1.32
CA LYS A 35 7.51 6.67 2.57
C LYS A 35 8.78 5.86 2.33
N LEU A 36 9.91 6.40 2.76
CA LEU A 36 11.21 5.72 2.67
C LEU A 36 11.40 4.66 3.75
N ASN A 37 10.65 4.75 4.85
CA ASN A 37 10.65 3.75 5.91
C ASN A 37 9.35 2.91 5.85
N PRO A 38 9.45 1.60 5.53
CA PRO A 38 8.28 0.75 5.38
C PRO A 38 7.53 0.44 6.68
N VAL A 39 8.16 0.69 7.83
CA VAL A 39 7.62 0.41 9.17
C VAL A 39 6.77 1.57 9.71
N LEU A 40 6.87 2.76 9.12
CA LEU A 40 6.05 3.91 9.53
C LEU A 40 4.57 3.64 9.31
N GLU A 41 3.73 4.34 10.07
CA GLU A 41 2.29 4.29 9.90
C GLU A 41 1.88 4.66 8.47
N ASN A 42 0.87 3.97 7.96
CA ASN A 42 0.36 4.19 6.61
C ASN A 42 -0.60 5.40 6.53
N TYR A 43 -0.96 5.95 7.69
CA TYR A 43 -1.76 7.16 7.82
C TYR A 43 -1.00 8.13 8.70
N VAL A 44 -0.87 9.38 8.25
CA VAL A 44 -0.31 10.45 9.06
C VAL A 44 -1.31 11.60 9.03
N TYR A 45 -1.84 11.93 10.21
CA TYR A 45 -2.68 13.11 10.41
C TYR A 45 -1.77 14.26 10.82
N GLN A 46 -1.59 15.24 9.94
CA GLN A 46 -0.66 16.33 10.18
C GLN A 46 -1.40 17.57 10.67
N ASN A 47 -0.94 18.13 11.79
CA ASN A 47 -1.63 19.19 12.50
C ASN A 47 -1.23 20.60 12.04
N ASP A 48 -0.04 20.81 11.48
CA ASP A 48 0.38 22.16 11.11
C ASP A 48 1.27 22.10 9.87
N ASN A 49 0.94 22.95 8.89
CA ASN A 49 1.77 23.30 7.74
C ASN A 49 3.24 23.47 8.19
N LEU A 50 4.21 22.80 7.55
CA LEU A 50 5.51 23.40 7.15
C LEU A 50 6.59 22.47 6.57
N ASP A 51 6.54 21.13 6.66
CA ASP A 51 7.69 20.30 6.25
C ASP A 51 7.35 18.99 5.50
N ILE A 52 6.28 19.00 4.70
CA ILE A 52 5.82 17.79 4.00
C ILE A 52 6.73 17.47 2.82
N GLU A 53 7.07 18.48 2.04
CA GLU A 53 7.95 18.33 0.87
C GLU A 53 9.36 17.89 1.24
N SER A 54 9.81 18.16 2.47
CA SER A 54 11.16 17.79 2.92
C SER A 54 11.26 16.33 3.39
N ILE A 55 10.14 15.70 3.78
CA ILE A 55 10.13 14.33 4.33
C ILE A 55 9.49 13.31 3.38
N TYR A 56 8.49 13.72 2.61
CA TYR A 56 7.69 12.82 1.78
C TYR A 56 7.62 13.30 0.33
N PHE A 57 7.86 12.36 -0.61
CA PHE A 57 7.64 12.62 -2.02
C PHE A 57 6.16 12.40 -2.36
N ILE A 58 5.44 13.49 -2.61
CA ILE A 58 4.02 13.45 -2.98
C ILE A 58 3.89 12.89 -4.40
N LEU A 59 3.16 11.79 -4.55
CA LEU A 59 2.85 11.18 -5.84
C LEU A 59 1.59 11.76 -6.46
N TRP A 60 0.61 12.05 -5.61
CA TRP A 60 -0.71 12.48 -6.03
C TRP A 60 -1.44 13.13 -4.85
N SER A 61 -2.20 14.17 -5.15
CA SER A 61 -3.07 14.88 -4.20
C SER A 61 -4.45 15.03 -4.82
N ASP A 62 -5.49 14.87 -4.02
CA ASP A 62 -6.88 15.09 -4.42
C ASP A 62 -7.57 15.94 -3.37
N GLU A 63 -8.11 17.06 -3.83
CA GLU A 63 -8.87 18.02 -3.03
C GLU A 63 -10.12 17.39 -2.42
N ASN A 64 -10.58 16.26 -2.97
CA ASN A 64 -11.89 15.72 -2.67
C ASN A 64 -11.91 14.47 -1.79
N GLU A 65 -10.82 14.13 -1.09
CA GLU A 65 -10.55 13.00 -0.16
C GLU A 65 -10.98 11.58 -0.64
N ALA A 66 -11.90 11.44 -1.59
CA ALA A 66 -12.81 10.31 -1.67
C ALA A 66 -12.31 9.21 -2.62
N ILE A 67 -11.50 9.53 -3.63
CA ILE A 67 -11.13 8.52 -4.63
C ILE A 67 -9.81 7.85 -4.25
N GLY A 68 -8.75 8.63 -4.00
CA GLY A 68 -7.45 8.05 -3.65
C GLY A 68 -7.42 7.41 -2.27
N GLU A 69 -8.09 8.02 -1.30
CA GLU A 69 -8.14 7.48 0.06
C GLU A 69 -8.88 6.15 0.09
N ASN A 70 -10.04 6.03 -0.56
CA ASN A 70 -10.81 4.78 -0.54
C ASN A 70 -10.05 3.60 -1.16
N VAL A 71 -9.37 3.82 -2.29
CA VAL A 71 -8.58 2.77 -2.95
C VAL A 71 -7.43 2.33 -2.06
N VAL A 72 -6.70 3.28 -1.47
CA VAL A 72 -5.53 3.00 -0.65
C VAL A 72 -5.94 2.45 0.73
N ASN A 73 -7.07 2.88 1.28
CA ASN A 73 -7.66 2.39 2.51
C ASN A 73 -7.93 0.90 2.46
N ILE A 74 -8.42 0.39 1.32
CA ILE A 74 -8.67 -1.05 1.14
C ILE A 74 -7.36 -1.83 1.28
N ILE A 75 -6.26 -1.35 0.67
CA ILE A 75 -4.93 -1.96 0.74
C ILE A 75 -4.38 -1.88 2.18
N TYR A 76 -4.59 -0.75 2.85
CA TYR A 76 -4.04 -0.53 4.19
C TYR A 76 -4.81 -1.25 5.30
N LYS A 77 -6.12 -1.42 5.15
CA LYS A 77 -7.01 -2.10 6.10
C LYS A 77 -6.67 -3.59 6.24
N ILE A 78 -6.15 -4.21 5.19
CA ILE A 78 -5.70 -5.61 5.24
C ILE A 78 -4.39 -5.68 6.03
N PRO A 79 -4.30 -6.49 7.11
CA PRO A 79 -3.07 -6.65 7.88
C PRO A 79 -1.92 -7.19 7.02
N LEU A 80 -0.69 -6.74 7.29
CA LEU A 80 0.50 -7.18 6.55
C LEU A 80 0.67 -8.71 6.58
N THR A 81 0.32 -9.34 7.70
CA THR A 81 0.36 -10.80 7.87
C THR A 81 -0.49 -11.54 6.85
N VAL A 82 -1.64 -10.99 6.45
CA VAL A 82 -2.53 -11.61 5.45
C VAL A 82 -1.84 -11.65 4.09
N TYR A 83 -1.18 -10.57 3.67
CA TYR A 83 -0.41 -10.54 2.43
C TYR A 83 0.69 -11.60 2.39
N VAL A 84 1.46 -11.71 3.49
CA VAL A 84 2.54 -12.70 3.61
C VAL A 84 1.99 -14.13 3.53
N VAL A 85 0.92 -14.43 4.26
CA VAL A 85 0.29 -15.76 4.25
C VAL A 85 -0.23 -16.12 2.85
N VAL A 86 -0.93 -15.21 2.18
CA VAL A 86 -1.42 -15.43 0.82
C VAL A 86 -0.26 -15.69 -0.15
N LEU A 87 0.83 -14.92 -0.05
CA LEU A 87 2.00 -15.10 -0.89
C LEU A 87 2.63 -16.49 -0.68
N LEU A 88 2.80 -16.93 0.56
CA LEU A 88 3.31 -18.26 0.91
C LEU A 88 2.41 -19.38 0.36
N LEU A 89 1.09 -19.24 0.48
CA LEU A 89 0.14 -20.19 -0.09
C LEU A 89 0.26 -20.27 -1.62
N LEU A 90 0.41 -19.14 -2.30
CA LEU A 90 0.59 -19.12 -3.76
C LEU A 90 1.91 -19.76 -4.20
N PHE A 91 2.99 -19.59 -3.43
CA PHE A 91 4.25 -20.29 -3.68
C PHE A 91 4.10 -21.80 -3.49
N TYR A 92 3.45 -22.22 -2.41
CA TYR A 92 3.19 -23.63 -2.12
C TYR A 92 2.36 -24.29 -3.23
N LEU A 93 1.24 -23.66 -3.61
CA LEU A 93 0.36 -24.16 -4.68
C LEU A 93 1.08 -24.20 -6.03
N GLY A 94 1.85 -23.15 -6.35
CA GLY A 94 2.64 -23.10 -7.58
C GLY A 94 3.63 -24.27 -7.72
N ARG A 95 4.31 -24.65 -6.63
CA ARG A 95 5.20 -25.83 -6.63
C ARG A 95 4.44 -27.14 -6.85
N ARG A 96 3.27 -27.29 -6.21
CA ARG A 96 2.45 -28.50 -6.31
C ARG A 96 1.86 -28.70 -7.71
N THR A 97 1.53 -27.62 -8.41
CA THR A 97 1.06 -27.69 -9.81
C THR A 97 2.15 -28.20 -10.76
N ILE A 98 3.40 -27.75 -10.57
CA ILE A 98 4.54 -28.18 -11.40
C ILE A 98 4.82 -29.68 -11.21
N GLN A 99 4.80 -30.17 -9.96
CA GLN A 99 5.03 -31.59 -9.64
C GLN A 99 3.94 -32.55 -10.16
N LYS A 100 2.73 -32.06 -10.46
CA LYS A 100 1.67 -32.90 -11.05
C LYS A 100 1.75 -32.99 -12.58
N GLN A 101 2.61 -32.21 -13.22
CA GLN A 101 2.73 -32.12 -14.68
C GLN A 101 4.02 -32.75 -15.24
N GLY A 102 4.96 -33.16 -14.38
CA GLY A 102 6.15 -33.93 -14.74
C GLY A 102 6.03 -35.34 -14.17
#